data_AF-A0A2T0T111-F1
#
_entry.id   AF-A0A2T0T111-F1
#
_cell.length_a   1.000
_cell.length_b   1.000
_cell.length_c   1.000
_cell.angle_alpha   90.00
_cell.angle_beta   90.00
_cell.angle_gamma   90.00
#
_symmetry.space_group_name_H-M   'P 1'
#
loop_
_entity.id
_entity.type
_entity.pdbx_description
1 polymer ?
#
loop_
_entity_poly.entity_id
_entity_poly.type
_entity_poly.pdbx_seq_one_letter_code
_entity_poly.pdbx_strand_id
1 'polypeptide(L)'
;MTALKDDRLAALARRGNVARFVSFSSGTQPALRHACTSAGEVGGDVEAAITAVLLESAGTVNVRSFRPDREKGCPFHYGLASAAEAAALVRSLAADGFFTIVNETVDVRDGGVSGVALGGIVEFAPDDTPRTVEKPGAASLPHDLAVRLLTAVYGFVPEIESADGERLEFSVHPGRVGHRRTHTLWWETEDVDPGTLTAAPSWPNRFSRHLGDKAYGLLMAHSLGLPVPRTTVVGRRVAPFTFGSATGTADHWTRTCPTEQAPGKFTTVPYWTDPFALLHAEDPDGTNIASVLSQEAVDARWSGATIPSGDDRPDHVEGVPGSGDAFMLGQQPPEAVPDDVVADVLAVAALARAVLGPVRLEWAHDGNTAWVVQAHVATHFFRGRGVLSPGDPQEWLDFNAADGLDELGTLITAARRRNAGIRVHGSVGLTSHVGDLLRKAGVPGRLAEA
;
A
#
# COMPACT_ATOMS: atom_id res chain seq x y z
N MET A 1 25.86 28.83 -18.83
CA MET A 1 24.69 29.35 -18.10
C MET A 1 24.03 28.18 -17.42
N THR A 2 23.76 28.27 -16.12
CA THR A 2 22.98 27.25 -15.39
C THR A 2 21.57 27.20 -15.96
N ALA A 3 21.05 26.00 -16.24
CA ALA A 3 19.70 25.82 -16.77
C ALA A 3 18.66 26.32 -15.75
N LEU A 4 17.66 27.07 -16.21
CA LEU A 4 16.55 27.52 -15.36
C LEU A 4 15.61 26.35 -15.04
N LYS A 5 14.74 26.52 -14.04
CA LYS A 5 13.76 25.52 -13.62
C LYS A 5 12.87 25.03 -14.77
N ASP A 6 12.39 25.94 -15.62
CA ASP A 6 11.56 25.59 -16.77
C ASP A 6 12.36 24.91 -17.90
N ASP A 7 13.64 25.25 -18.07
CA ASP A 7 14.55 24.54 -18.99
C ASP A 7 14.73 23.07 -18.56
N ARG A 8 14.87 22.82 -17.26
CA ARG A 8 14.97 21.46 -16.70
C ARG A 8 13.67 20.66 -16.89
N LEU A 9 12.52 21.29 -16.65
CA LEU A 9 11.22 20.66 -16.91
C LEU A 9 11.01 20.33 -18.39
N ALA A 10 11.39 21.24 -19.29
CA ALA A 10 11.35 21.01 -20.74
C ALA A 10 12.31 19.89 -21.18
N ALA A 11 13.45 19.74 -20.50
CA ALA A 11 14.35 18.61 -20.72
C ALA A 11 13.75 17.28 -20.24
N LEU A 12 13.10 17.29 -19.07
CA LEU A 12 12.43 16.12 -18.50
C LEU A 12 11.30 15.62 -19.41
N ALA A 13 10.53 16.53 -20.01
CA ALA A 13 9.45 16.21 -20.96
C ALA A 13 9.92 15.42 -22.19
N ARG A 14 11.20 15.54 -22.58
CA ARG A 14 11.76 14.74 -23.67
C ARG A 14 12.00 13.28 -23.27
N ARG A 15 12.20 12.99 -21.99
CA ARG A 15 12.46 11.65 -21.47
C ARG A 15 11.17 10.96 -21.02
N GLY A 16 10.39 11.62 -20.17
CA GLY A 16 9.17 11.05 -19.59
C GLY A 16 7.92 11.90 -19.83
N ASN A 17 6.78 11.37 -19.41
CA ASN A 17 5.52 12.13 -19.38
C ASN A 17 5.55 13.11 -18.20
N VAL A 18 5.33 14.39 -18.47
CA VAL A 18 5.22 15.45 -17.45
C VAL A 18 3.87 16.13 -17.57
N ALA A 19 3.44 16.81 -16.51
CA ALA A 19 2.23 17.63 -16.52
C ALA A 19 2.31 18.64 -17.68
N ARG A 20 1.21 18.81 -18.43
CA ARG A 20 1.14 19.83 -19.49
C ARG A 20 1.49 21.19 -18.94
N PHE A 21 2.32 21.94 -19.64
CA PHE A 21 2.72 23.26 -19.17
C PHE A 21 3.09 24.22 -20.29
N VAL A 22 3.01 25.51 -19.97
CA VAL A 22 3.66 26.60 -20.70
C VAL A 22 4.46 27.43 -19.70
N SER A 23 5.60 27.98 -20.10
CA SER A 23 6.42 28.85 -19.25
C SER A 23 6.69 30.20 -19.89
N PHE A 24 6.85 31.23 -19.06
CA PHE A 24 7.05 32.60 -19.51
C PHE A 24 8.23 33.28 -18.81
N SER A 25 8.90 34.17 -19.54
CA SER A 25 9.98 35.00 -19.01
C SER A 25 9.47 36.06 -18.03
N SER A 26 10.36 36.56 -17.17
CA SER A 26 10.12 37.79 -16.42
C SER A 26 10.10 39.04 -17.32
N GLY A 27 9.60 40.16 -16.81
CA GLY A 27 9.59 41.46 -17.48
C GLY A 27 8.19 42.03 -17.71
N THR A 28 8.11 43.24 -18.26
CA THR A 28 6.84 43.93 -18.54
C THR A 28 6.04 43.29 -19.68
N GLN A 29 6.72 42.53 -20.54
CA GLN A 29 6.12 41.74 -21.62
C GLN A 29 6.67 40.31 -21.54
N PRO A 30 6.06 39.44 -20.71
CA PRO A 30 6.50 38.06 -20.57
C PRO A 30 6.38 37.32 -21.92
N ALA A 31 7.50 36.80 -22.42
CA ALA A 31 7.54 36.00 -23.63
C ALA A 31 7.40 34.51 -23.30
N LEU A 32 6.71 33.77 -24.16
CA LEU A 32 6.67 32.30 -24.08
C LEU A 32 8.09 31.74 -24.21
N ARG A 33 8.47 30.87 -23.28
CA ARG A 33 9.79 30.20 -23.25
C ARG A 33 9.67 28.75 -23.70
N HIS A 34 8.79 27.99 -23.05
CA HIS A 34 8.54 26.58 -23.35
C HIS A 34 7.05 26.31 -23.43
N ALA A 35 6.65 25.39 -24.30
CA ALA A 35 5.30 24.86 -24.39
C ALA A 35 5.36 23.34 -24.51
N CYS A 36 4.64 22.66 -23.62
CA CYS A 36 4.53 21.21 -23.57
C CYS A 36 3.04 20.86 -23.43
N THR A 37 2.38 20.77 -24.59
CA THR A 37 0.96 20.43 -24.74
C THR A 37 0.83 19.31 -25.77
N SER A 38 -0.33 18.66 -25.86
CA SER A 38 -0.59 17.70 -26.94
C SER A 38 -0.97 18.36 -28.27
N ALA A 39 -1.39 19.63 -28.25
CA ALA A 39 -1.88 20.38 -29.41
C ALA A 39 -0.80 20.87 -30.40
N GLY A 40 0.49 20.70 -30.11
CA GLY A 40 1.57 21.16 -30.99
C GLY A 40 2.00 22.61 -30.74
N GLU A 41 2.23 23.39 -31.80
CA GLU A 41 2.70 24.79 -31.66
C GLU A 41 1.66 25.68 -30.98
N VAL A 42 2.09 26.33 -29.90
CA VAL A 42 1.28 27.27 -29.14
C VAL A 42 1.69 28.70 -29.53
N GLY A 43 0.71 29.56 -29.83
CA GLY A 43 0.96 30.96 -30.18
C GLY A 43 1.65 31.73 -29.03
N GLY A 44 2.35 32.81 -29.37
CA GLY A 44 3.14 33.60 -28.40
C GLY A 44 2.34 34.48 -27.42
N ASP A 45 1.01 34.52 -27.52
CA ASP A 45 0.19 35.23 -26.54
C ASP A 45 0.00 34.41 -25.26
N VAL A 46 0.13 35.08 -24.11
CA VAL A 46 0.08 34.45 -22.78
C VAL A 46 -1.27 33.77 -22.54
N GLU A 47 -2.38 34.44 -22.86
CA GLU A 47 -3.71 33.91 -22.60
C GLU A 47 -4.05 32.77 -23.55
N ALA A 48 -3.70 32.89 -24.83
CA ALA A 48 -3.85 31.81 -25.80
C ALA A 48 -3.05 30.56 -25.39
N ALA A 49 -1.82 30.75 -24.89
CA ALA A 49 -0.98 29.65 -24.45
C ALA A 49 -1.53 28.94 -23.20
N ILE A 50 -2.04 29.69 -22.24
CA ILE A 50 -2.71 29.12 -21.06
C ILE A 50 -4.02 28.42 -21.45
N THR A 51 -4.77 28.98 -22.39
CA THR A 51 -6.00 28.38 -22.92
C THR A 51 -5.72 27.00 -23.52
N ALA A 52 -4.60 26.83 -24.24
CA ALA A 52 -4.21 25.53 -24.78
C ALA A 52 -4.00 24.48 -23.68
N VAL A 53 -3.41 24.86 -22.54
CA VAL A 53 -3.25 23.94 -21.39
C VAL A 53 -4.60 23.61 -20.75
N LEU A 54 -5.47 24.62 -20.56
CA LEU A 54 -6.79 24.45 -19.94
C LEU A 54 -7.72 23.53 -20.75
N LEU A 55 -7.72 23.66 -22.08
CA LEU A 55 -8.56 22.84 -22.96
C LEU A 55 -8.21 21.35 -22.92
N GLU A 56 -6.98 21.03 -22.53
CA GLU A 56 -6.49 19.65 -22.44
C GLU A 56 -6.41 19.12 -21.01
N SER A 57 -6.63 19.96 -20.00
CA SER A 57 -6.59 19.60 -18.58
C SER A 57 -7.97 19.21 -18.04
N ALA A 58 -8.01 18.85 -16.76
CA ALA A 58 -9.25 18.65 -16.00
C ALA A 58 -9.98 19.97 -15.63
N GLY A 59 -9.75 21.06 -16.36
CA GLY A 59 -10.47 22.32 -16.22
C GLY A 59 -9.85 23.36 -15.29
N THR A 60 -8.67 23.09 -14.71
CA THR A 60 -7.91 24.11 -13.98
C THR A 60 -6.40 24.03 -14.25
N VAL A 61 -5.70 25.12 -13.97
CA VAL A 61 -4.24 25.24 -14.03
C VAL A 61 -3.66 25.82 -12.75
N ASN A 62 -2.38 25.56 -12.54
CA ASN A 62 -1.59 26.14 -11.46
C ASN A 62 -0.57 27.12 -12.04
N VAL A 63 -0.30 28.22 -11.35
CA VAL A 63 0.75 29.18 -11.72
C VAL A 63 1.85 29.12 -10.66
N ARG A 64 3.00 28.54 -11.06
CA ARG A 64 4.23 28.48 -10.26
C ARG A 64 5.16 29.60 -10.68
N SER A 65 5.78 30.27 -9.72
CA SER A 65 6.79 31.30 -9.99
C SER A 65 8.17 30.90 -9.48
N PHE A 66 9.23 31.44 -10.10
CA PHE A 66 10.61 31.27 -9.66
C PHE A 66 11.49 32.43 -10.14
N ARG A 67 12.69 32.57 -9.55
CA ARG A 67 13.76 33.44 -10.03
C ARG A 67 15.05 32.64 -10.25
N PRO A 68 15.99 33.11 -11.09
CA PRO A 68 17.24 32.39 -11.36
C PRO A 68 18.07 32.10 -10.09
N ASP A 69 17.97 32.94 -9.07
CA ASP A 69 18.64 32.83 -7.77
C ASP A 69 17.79 32.15 -6.69
N ARG A 70 16.49 31.94 -6.95
CA ARG A 70 15.54 31.40 -5.97
C ARG A 70 14.41 30.61 -6.64
N GLU A 71 14.47 29.30 -6.51
CA GLU A 71 13.49 28.39 -7.11
C GLU A 71 12.41 27.87 -6.15
N LYS A 72 12.64 28.03 -4.83
CA LYS A 72 11.79 27.53 -3.76
C LYS A 72 11.20 28.68 -2.93
N GLY A 73 9.99 28.46 -2.41
CA GLY A 73 9.28 29.42 -1.57
C GLY A 73 8.85 30.70 -2.28
N CYS A 74 8.66 30.64 -3.60
CA CYS A 74 8.09 31.71 -4.42
C CYS A 74 6.56 31.61 -4.46
N PRO A 75 5.83 32.68 -4.84
CA PRO A 75 4.38 32.64 -5.01
C PRO A 75 3.90 31.44 -5.85
N PHE A 76 2.84 30.78 -5.37
CA PHE A 76 2.22 29.65 -6.03
C PHE A 76 0.70 29.78 -5.93
N HIS A 77 0.03 29.72 -7.07
CA HIS A 77 -1.43 29.83 -7.15
C HIS A 77 -2.00 28.54 -7.74
N TYR A 78 -2.97 27.95 -7.03
CA TYR A 78 -3.50 26.63 -7.32
C TYR A 78 -4.93 26.70 -7.87
N GLY A 79 -5.25 25.86 -8.86
CA GLY A 79 -6.64 25.58 -9.27
C GLY A 79 -7.37 26.73 -9.98
N LEU A 80 -6.68 27.53 -10.79
CA LEU A 80 -7.30 28.60 -11.58
C LEU A 80 -8.08 28.01 -12.77
N ALA A 81 -9.37 28.34 -12.87
CA ALA A 81 -10.25 27.85 -13.94
C ALA A 81 -10.33 28.81 -15.16
N SER A 82 -9.78 30.02 -15.05
CA SER A 82 -9.87 31.07 -16.07
C SER A 82 -8.50 31.38 -16.68
N ALA A 83 -8.41 31.28 -18.01
CA ALA A 83 -7.21 31.63 -18.76
C ALA A 83 -6.84 33.11 -18.57
N ALA A 84 -7.84 33.99 -18.59
CA ALA A 84 -7.66 35.43 -18.40
C ALA A 84 -7.13 35.77 -17.00
N GLU A 85 -7.65 35.13 -15.95
CA GLU A 85 -7.17 35.33 -14.58
C GLU A 85 -5.73 34.83 -14.41
N ALA A 86 -5.43 33.64 -14.93
CA ALA A 86 -4.08 33.08 -14.92
C ALA A 86 -3.10 33.96 -15.73
N ALA A 87 -3.52 34.49 -16.87
CA ALA A 87 -2.71 35.40 -17.69
C ALA A 87 -2.44 36.73 -16.98
N ALA A 88 -3.44 37.32 -16.32
CA ALA A 88 -3.27 38.53 -15.53
C ALA A 88 -2.28 38.30 -14.38
N LEU A 89 -2.38 37.17 -13.70
CA LEU A 89 -1.44 36.77 -12.64
C LEU A 89 -0.02 36.57 -13.18
N VAL A 90 0.15 35.89 -14.31
CA VAL A 90 1.45 35.72 -14.98
C VAL A 90 2.07 37.07 -15.31
N ARG A 91 1.31 38.01 -15.88
CA ARG A 91 1.81 39.36 -16.19
C ARG A 91 2.21 40.13 -14.93
N SER A 92 1.43 40.01 -13.86
CA SER A 92 1.76 40.63 -12.57
C SER A 92 3.07 40.08 -12.00
N LEU A 93 3.21 38.75 -11.93
CA LEU A 93 4.42 38.09 -11.42
C LEU A 93 5.65 38.40 -12.29
N ALA A 94 5.47 38.45 -13.61
CA ALA A 94 6.54 38.82 -14.53
C ALA A 94 7.04 40.25 -14.31
N ALA A 95 6.15 41.20 -14.07
CA ALA A 95 6.50 42.58 -13.73
C ALA A 95 7.29 42.67 -12.42
N ASP A 96 7.01 41.77 -11.46
CA ASP A 96 7.76 41.60 -10.21
C ASP A 96 9.07 40.81 -10.38
N GLY A 97 9.47 40.51 -11.62
CA GLY A 97 10.74 39.85 -11.93
C GLY A 97 10.72 38.33 -11.78
N PHE A 98 9.55 37.70 -11.72
CA PHE A 98 9.44 36.24 -11.68
C PHE A 98 9.32 35.64 -13.08
N PHE A 99 9.97 34.50 -13.29
CA PHE A 99 9.61 33.56 -14.34
C PHE A 99 8.41 32.74 -13.86
N THR A 100 7.59 32.27 -14.78
CA THR A 100 6.39 31.49 -14.43
C THR A 100 6.26 30.21 -15.24
N ILE A 101 5.69 29.18 -14.61
CA ILE A 101 5.26 27.93 -15.25
C ILE A 101 3.76 27.80 -14.95
N VAL A 102 2.95 27.73 -15.99
CA VAL A 102 1.52 27.44 -15.89
C VAL A 102 1.33 25.98 -16.29
N ASN A 103 0.91 25.13 -15.34
CA ASN A 103 0.77 23.70 -15.58
C ASN A 103 -0.64 23.20 -15.26
N GLU A 104 -1.06 22.11 -15.88
CA GLU A 104 -2.34 21.48 -15.56
C GLU A 104 -2.42 21.08 -14.08
N THR A 105 -3.63 21.17 -13.51
CA THR A 105 -3.90 20.62 -12.19
C THR A 105 -4.14 19.12 -12.31
N VAL A 106 -3.39 18.35 -11.52
CA VAL A 106 -3.52 16.89 -11.41
C VAL A 106 -4.09 16.58 -10.04
N ASP A 107 -5.21 15.86 -10.00
CA ASP A 107 -5.83 15.45 -8.73
C ASP A 107 -5.01 14.35 -8.07
N VAL A 108 -4.57 14.60 -6.84
CA VAL A 108 -3.80 13.63 -6.04
C VAL A 108 -4.70 12.61 -5.34
N ARG A 109 -6.03 12.82 -5.34
CA ARG A 109 -7.02 11.97 -4.64
C ARG A 109 -7.80 11.05 -5.59
N ASP A 110 -7.35 10.93 -6.83
CA ASP A 110 -7.98 10.15 -7.90
C ASP A 110 -7.85 8.62 -7.75
N GLY A 111 -7.26 8.15 -6.65
CA GLY A 111 -6.96 6.74 -6.40
C GLY A 111 -5.53 6.34 -6.79
N GLY A 112 -4.74 7.28 -7.33
CA GLY A 112 -3.33 7.11 -7.64
C GLY A 112 -2.39 7.18 -6.44
N VAL A 113 -1.10 7.14 -6.72
CA VAL A 113 0.00 7.31 -5.75
C VAL A 113 1.03 8.29 -6.27
N SER A 114 1.71 8.98 -5.36
CA SER A 114 2.92 9.74 -5.67
C SER A 114 4.09 9.24 -4.84
N GLY A 115 5.30 9.44 -5.35
CA GLY A 115 6.48 8.85 -4.73
C GLY A 115 7.80 9.30 -5.30
N VAL A 116 8.86 8.64 -4.84
CA VAL A 116 10.24 8.82 -5.27
C VAL A 116 10.84 7.46 -5.60
N ALA A 117 11.55 7.38 -6.73
CA ALA A 117 12.41 6.26 -7.07
C ALA A 117 13.88 6.70 -6.94
N LEU A 118 14.67 5.93 -6.19
CA LEU A 118 16.09 6.20 -5.97
C LEU A 118 16.82 4.93 -5.50
N GLY A 119 17.98 4.63 -6.09
CA GLY A 119 18.89 3.58 -5.58
C GLY A 119 18.25 2.19 -5.51
N GLY A 120 17.45 1.82 -6.51
CA GLY A 120 16.73 0.54 -6.55
C GLY A 120 15.51 0.45 -5.62
N ILE A 121 15.10 1.55 -4.98
CA ILE A 121 13.94 1.63 -4.08
C ILE A 121 12.89 2.56 -4.68
N VAL A 122 11.63 2.22 -4.44
CA VAL A 122 10.48 3.08 -4.74
C VAL A 122 9.70 3.30 -3.44
N GLU A 123 9.56 4.56 -3.06
CA GLU A 123 8.77 4.98 -1.91
C GLU A 123 7.53 5.74 -2.38
N PHE A 124 6.34 5.39 -1.90
CA PHE A 124 5.10 6.00 -2.41
C PHE A 124 3.93 5.93 -1.42
N ALA A 125 2.95 6.81 -1.64
CA ALA A 125 1.68 6.81 -0.92
C ALA A 125 0.57 7.51 -1.74
N PRO A 126 -0.71 7.22 -1.46
CA PRO A 126 -1.85 7.88 -2.11
C PRO A 126 -2.10 9.29 -1.55
N ASP A 127 -2.99 10.06 -2.18
CA ASP A 127 -3.56 11.33 -1.67
C ASP A 127 -2.57 12.46 -1.40
N ASP A 128 -1.39 12.42 -2.01
CA ASP A 128 -0.33 13.35 -1.73
C ASP A 128 0.58 13.54 -2.95
N THR A 129 1.47 14.51 -2.86
CA THR A 129 2.52 14.81 -3.83
C THR A 129 3.73 13.90 -3.61
N PRO A 130 4.74 13.87 -4.53
CA PRO A 130 5.97 13.08 -4.35
C PRO A 130 6.68 13.29 -3.00
N ARG A 131 6.53 14.48 -2.40
CA ARG A 131 7.04 14.80 -1.06
C ARG A 131 6.41 13.98 0.07
N THR A 132 5.44 13.11 -0.21
CA THR A 132 4.90 12.17 0.76
C THR A 132 5.95 11.27 1.39
N VAL A 133 7.07 11.02 0.71
CA VAL A 133 8.16 10.19 1.24
C VAL A 133 8.86 10.85 2.43
N GLU A 134 8.73 12.17 2.58
CA GLU A 134 9.22 12.92 3.75
C GLU A 134 8.31 12.72 4.99
N LYS A 135 7.13 12.11 4.82
CA LYS A 135 6.14 11.90 5.87
C LYS A 135 6.12 10.42 6.29
N PRO A 136 5.80 10.11 7.56
CA PRO A 136 5.66 8.73 8.00
C PRO A 136 4.61 7.94 7.22
N GLY A 137 4.87 6.65 7.02
CA GLY A 137 3.90 5.70 6.47
C GLY A 137 3.85 5.63 4.95
N ALA A 138 4.85 6.13 4.22
CA ALA A 138 5.05 5.73 2.83
C ALA A 138 5.35 4.22 2.76
N ALA A 139 4.86 3.55 1.72
CA ALA A 139 5.37 2.22 1.38
C ALA A 139 6.81 2.38 0.87
N SER A 140 7.71 1.47 1.23
CA SER A 140 9.12 1.48 0.79
C SER A 140 9.49 0.08 0.32
N LEU A 141 9.68 -0.09 -0.99
CA LEU A 141 9.83 -1.39 -1.64
C LEU A 141 11.01 -1.40 -2.62
N PRO A 142 11.66 -2.56 -2.85
CA PRO A 142 12.54 -2.73 -4.00
C PRO A 142 11.79 -2.39 -5.29
N HIS A 143 12.46 -1.75 -6.25
CA HIS A 143 11.87 -1.21 -7.47
C HIS A 143 11.03 -2.23 -8.23
N ASP A 144 11.60 -3.40 -8.53
CA ASP A 144 10.91 -4.50 -9.21
C ASP A 144 9.62 -4.94 -8.50
N LEU A 145 9.65 -4.97 -7.16
CA LEU A 145 8.50 -5.35 -6.36
C LEU A 145 7.42 -4.26 -6.40
N ALA A 146 7.81 -2.99 -6.31
CA ALA A 146 6.91 -1.86 -6.43
C ALA A 146 6.21 -1.83 -7.81
N VAL A 147 6.98 -2.02 -8.89
CA VAL A 147 6.44 -2.03 -10.26
C VAL A 147 5.45 -3.18 -10.46
N ARG A 148 5.78 -4.41 -10.03
CA ARG A 148 4.85 -5.56 -10.09
C ARG A 148 3.57 -5.30 -9.30
N LEU A 149 3.71 -4.80 -8.08
CA LEU A 149 2.59 -4.51 -7.19
C LEU A 149 1.67 -3.43 -7.78
N LEU A 150 2.22 -2.31 -8.25
CA LEU A 150 1.44 -1.23 -8.85
C LEU A 150 0.80 -1.66 -10.18
N THR A 151 1.48 -2.52 -10.96
CA THR A 151 0.93 -3.10 -12.18
C THR A 151 -0.32 -3.93 -11.90
N ALA A 152 -0.28 -4.77 -10.85
CA ALA A 152 -1.43 -5.58 -10.46
C ALA A 152 -2.63 -4.72 -10.01
N VAL A 153 -2.37 -3.60 -9.33
CA VAL A 153 -3.42 -2.69 -8.81
C VAL A 153 -4.05 -1.85 -9.91
N TYR A 154 -3.23 -1.26 -10.77
CA TYR A 154 -3.69 -0.26 -11.75
C TYR A 154 -3.92 -0.82 -13.15
N GLY A 155 -3.46 -2.05 -13.43
CA GLY A 155 -3.68 -2.74 -14.71
C GLY A 155 -2.75 -2.29 -15.85
N PHE A 156 -1.71 -1.52 -15.56
CA PHE A 156 -0.67 -1.10 -16.51
C PHE A 156 0.68 -1.01 -15.81
N VAL A 157 1.77 -1.14 -16.57
CA VAL A 157 3.13 -1.00 -16.04
C VAL A 157 3.43 0.50 -15.85
N PRO A 158 3.68 0.98 -14.61
CA PRO A 158 4.03 2.38 -14.40
C PRO A 158 5.43 2.68 -14.94
N GLU A 159 5.59 3.83 -15.59
CA GLU A 159 6.87 4.29 -16.18
C GLU A 159 7.78 4.88 -15.09
N ILE A 160 8.16 4.05 -14.11
CA ILE A 160 9.07 4.45 -13.02
C ILE A 160 10.47 3.97 -13.39
N GLU A 161 11.33 4.87 -13.84
CA GLU A 161 12.73 4.54 -14.10
C GLU A 161 13.52 4.47 -12.79
N SER A 162 14.45 3.52 -12.73
CA SER A 162 15.50 3.49 -11.71
C SER A 162 16.82 3.51 -12.44
N ALA A 163 17.50 4.65 -12.37
CA ALA A 163 18.88 4.78 -12.82
C ALA A 163 19.77 4.99 -11.60
N ASP A 164 20.96 4.39 -11.63
CA ASP A 164 21.96 4.62 -10.60
C ASP A 164 22.32 6.10 -10.57
N GLY A 165 22.15 6.72 -9.40
CA GLY A 165 22.54 8.10 -9.16
C GLY A 165 21.53 9.14 -9.65
N GLU A 166 20.31 8.71 -10.00
CA GLU A 166 19.21 9.63 -10.32
C GLU A 166 18.03 9.40 -9.36
N ARG A 167 17.57 10.48 -8.75
CA ARG A 167 16.33 10.53 -7.98
C ARG A 167 15.20 10.99 -8.89
N LEU A 168 14.16 10.18 -9.03
CA LEU A 168 12.97 10.52 -9.81
C LEU A 168 11.76 10.76 -8.89
N GLU A 169 11.17 11.95 -8.94
CA GLU A 169 9.84 12.20 -8.37
C GLU A 169 8.76 11.84 -9.38
N PHE A 170 7.78 11.02 -8.98
CA PHE A 170 6.73 10.54 -9.88
C PHE A 170 5.34 10.53 -9.23
N SER A 171 4.32 10.42 -10.07
CA SER A 171 2.99 9.98 -9.66
C SER A 171 2.39 9.01 -10.67
N VAL A 172 1.55 8.08 -10.19
CA VAL A 172 0.81 7.08 -10.97
C VAL A 172 -0.67 7.34 -10.77
N HIS A 173 -1.41 7.43 -11.86
CA HIS A 173 -2.82 7.83 -11.89
C HIS A 173 -3.68 6.77 -12.61
N PRO A 174 -4.87 6.43 -12.08
CA PRO A 174 -5.82 5.58 -12.80
C PRO A 174 -6.25 6.21 -14.13
N GLY A 175 -6.41 7.55 -14.15
CA GLY A 175 -6.67 8.33 -15.36
C GLY A 175 -5.38 8.66 -16.12
N ARG A 176 -5.51 8.86 -17.44
CA ARG A 176 -4.41 9.36 -18.28
C ARG A 176 -4.22 10.86 -18.08
N VAL A 177 -3.00 11.28 -17.82
CA VAL A 177 -2.60 12.66 -17.50
C VAL A 177 -1.31 13.03 -18.26
N GLY A 178 -0.90 14.30 -18.20
CA GLY A 178 0.35 14.74 -18.80
C GLY A 178 0.29 14.88 -20.32
N HIS A 179 1.32 15.52 -20.87
CA HIS A 179 1.41 15.82 -22.30
C HIS A 179 1.45 14.56 -23.19
N ARG A 180 1.94 13.42 -22.68
CA ARG A 180 1.95 12.13 -23.40
C ARG A 180 0.66 11.34 -23.23
N ARG A 181 -0.27 11.80 -22.39
CA ARG A 181 -1.54 11.09 -22.06
C ARG A 181 -1.29 9.65 -21.60
N THR A 182 -0.29 9.45 -20.76
CA THR A 182 -0.02 8.18 -20.08
C THR A 182 -0.45 8.25 -18.61
N HIS A 183 -0.20 7.18 -17.86
CA HIS A 183 -0.67 7.05 -16.48
C HIS A 183 0.38 7.40 -15.43
N THR A 184 1.63 7.65 -15.85
CA THR A 184 2.72 8.05 -14.96
C THR A 184 3.15 9.46 -15.31
N LEU A 185 3.35 10.30 -14.29
CA LEU A 185 3.94 11.63 -14.43
C LEU A 185 5.29 11.65 -13.75
N TRP A 186 6.23 12.34 -14.36
CA TRP A 186 7.51 12.71 -13.78
C TRP A 186 7.45 14.18 -13.38
N TRP A 187 7.85 14.47 -12.16
CA TRP A 187 7.80 15.81 -11.60
C TRP A 187 9.16 16.50 -11.61
N GLU A 188 10.20 15.76 -11.22
CA GLU A 188 11.57 16.27 -11.12
C GLU A 188 12.56 15.09 -11.15
N THR A 189 13.74 15.34 -11.70
CA THR A 189 14.90 14.45 -11.60
C THR A 189 16.06 15.20 -10.98
N GLU A 190 16.80 14.54 -10.09
CA GLU A 190 17.98 15.11 -9.43
C GLU A 190 19.13 14.09 -9.44
N ASP A 191 20.31 14.53 -9.87
CA ASP A 191 21.52 13.73 -9.78
C ASP A 191 21.93 13.64 -8.30
N VAL A 192 22.04 12.44 -7.77
CA VAL A 192 22.40 12.17 -6.37
C VAL A 192 23.45 11.07 -6.29
N ASP A 193 24.18 11.02 -5.18
CA ASP A 193 25.10 9.91 -4.94
C ASP A 193 24.28 8.62 -4.72
N PRO A 194 24.47 7.54 -5.53
CA PRO A 194 23.73 6.29 -5.45
C PRO A 194 24.02 5.45 -4.19
N GLY A 195 24.34 6.09 -3.06
CA GLY A 195 24.68 5.42 -1.81
C GLY A 195 23.78 4.22 -1.51
N THR A 196 24.30 3.21 -0.82
CA THR A 196 23.57 1.97 -0.59
C THR A 196 22.32 2.21 0.24
N LEU A 197 21.17 2.23 -0.41
CA LEU A 197 19.86 2.27 0.24
C LEU A 197 19.32 0.85 0.38
N THR A 198 18.57 0.60 1.45
CA THR A 198 17.85 -0.67 1.65
C THR A 198 16.38 -0.37 1.84
N ALA A 199 15.52 -1.04 1.07
CA ALA A 199 14.08 -0.90 1.23
C ALA A 199 13.67 -1.38 2.63
N ALA A 200 12.63 -0.75 3.19
CA ALA A 200 12.07 -1.15 4.48
C ALA A 200 10.58 -1.54 4.32
N PRO A 201 10.28 -2.72 3.73
CA PRO A 201 8.90 -3.18 3.61
C PRO A 201 8.23 -3.25 4.98
N SER A 202 7.11 -2.58 5.12
CA SER A 202 6.34 -2.56 6.36
C SER A 202 4.87 -2.28 6.07
N TRP A 203 3.97 -2.88 6.83
CA TRP A 203 2.57 -2.48 6.88
C TRP A 203 2.02 -2.69 8.30
N PRO A 204 1.11 -1.82 8.78
CA PRO A 204 0.31 -0.86 8.01
C PRO A 204 1.07 0.40 7.57
N ASN A 205 1.02 0.69 6.26
CA ASN A 205 1.45 1.94 5.65
C ASN A 205 0.25 2.64 4.99
N ARG A 206 0.41 3.83 4.43
CA ARG A 206 -0.70 4.60 3.85
C ARG A 206 -1.30 3.91 2.62
N PHE A 207 -0.50 3.19 1.85
CA PHE A 207 -0.97 2.45 0.69
C PHE A 207 -1.64 1.12 1.08
N SER A 208 -1.13 0.41 2.09
CA SER A 208 -1.79 -0.79 2.62
C SER A 208 -3.17 -0.43 3.23
N ARG A 209 -3.29 0.73 3.90
CA ARG A 209 -4.59 1.24 4.38
C ARG A 209 -5.53 1.61 3.24
N HIS A 210 -4.99 2.07 2.12
CA HIS A 210 -5.77 2.43 0.94
C HIS A 210 -6.37 1.23 0.22
N LEU A 211 -5.64 0.10 0.18
CA LEU A 211 -6.15 -1.16 -0.39
C LEU A 211 -6.92 -2.02 0.62
N GLY A 212 -6.51 -1.97 1.89
CA GLY A 212 -6.95 -2.88 2.94
C GLY A 212 -5.86 -3.90 3.29
N ASP A 213 -5.75 -4.21 4.58
CA ASP A 213 -4.64 -4.95 5.18
C ASP A 213 -4.44 -6.36 4.57
N LYS A 214 -5.51 -7.17 4.51
CA LYS A 214 -5.44 -8.51 3.91
C LYS A 214 -5.14 -8.46 2.40
N ALA A 215 -5.75 -7.51 1.69
CA ALA A 215 -5.53 -7.31 0.27
C ALA A 215 -4.05 -7.00 -0.02
N TYR A 216 -3.47 -6.08 0.75
CA TYR A 216 -2.06 -5.71 0.61
C TYR A 216 -1.12 -6.88 0.91
N GLY A 217 -1.33 -7.62 2.01
CA GLY A 217 -0.52 -8.78 2.36
C GLY A 217 -0.51 -9.87 1.28
N LEU A 218 -1.69 -10.19 0.73
CA LEU A 218 -1.82 -11.15 -0.38
C LEU A 218 -1.18 -10.66 -1.67
N LEU A 219 -1.31 -9.36 -1.97
CA LEU A 219 -0.69 -8.74 -3.14
C LEU A 219 0.84 -8.73 -3.03
N MET A 220 1.39 -8.51 -1.84
CA MET A 220 2.83 -8.63 -1.57
C MET A 220 3.30 -10.07 -1.83
N ALA A 221 2.61 -11.07 -1.28
CA ALA A 221 2.93 -12.49 -1.51
C ALA A 221 2.87 -12.85 -3.01
N HIS A 222 1.83 -12.42 -3.72
CA HIS A 222 1.71 -12.63 -5.16
C HIS A 222 2.84 -11.95 -5.95
N SER A 223 3.22 -10.72 -5.58
CA SER A 223 4.27 -9.96 -6.27
C SER A 223 5.68 -10.52 -6.04
N LEU A 224 5.84 -11.40 -5.04
CA LEU A 224 7.02 -12.23 -4.80
C LEU A 224 6.99 -13.56 -5.56
N GLY A 225 5.90 -13.87 -6.27
CA GLY A 225 5.72 -15.13 -6.99
C GLY A 225 5.24 -16.28 -6.11
N LEU A 226 4.74 -16.01 -4.89
CA LEU A 226 4.22 -17.06 -4.01
C LEU A 226 2.84 -17.57 -4.50
N PRO A 227 2.49 -18.84 -4.23
CA PRO A 227 1.17 -19.37 -4.56
C PRO A 227 0.08 -18.66 -3.76
N VAL A 228 -0.69 -17.80 -4.41
CA VAL A 228 -1.83 -17.10 -3.82
C VAL A 228 -3.08 -17.48 -4.61
N PRO A 229 -4.18 -17.92 -3.97
CA PRO A 229 -5.42 -18.19 -4.66
C PRO A 229 -5.92 -16.97 -5.41
N ARG A 230 -6.55 -17.19 -6.57
CA ARG A 230 -7.06 -16.11 -7.42
C ARG A 230 -7.96 -15.20 -6.58
N THR A 231 -7.58 -13.93 -6.47
CA THR A 231 -8.21 -12.98 -5.58
C THR A 231 -8.62 -11.74 -6.38
N THR A 232 -9.89 -11.41 -6.33
CA THR A 232 -10.44 -10.14 -6.85
C THR A 232 -10.67 -9.20 -5.68
N VAL A 233 -10.08 -8.00 -5.77
CA VAL A 233 -10.25 -6.92 -4.80
C VAL A 233 -11.33 -5.98 -5.31
N VAL A 234 -12.41 -5.83 -4.56
CA VAL A 234 -13.45 -4.81 -4.79
C VAL A 234 -13.17 -3.66 -3.84
N GLY A 235 -12.42 -2.67 -4.31
CA GLY A 235 -12.00 -1.51 -3.53
C GLY A 235 -13.01 -0.36 -3.55
N ARG A 236 -12.94 0.53 -2.56
CA ARG A 236 -13.71 1.80 -2.55
C ARG A 236 -13.07 2.89 -3.42
N ARG A 237 -11.75 2.85 -3.60
CA ARG A 237 -10.95 3.97 -4.13
C ARG A 237 -10.12 3.63 -5.36
N VAL A 238 -9.99 2.35 -5.67
CA VAL A 238 -9.35 1.83 -6.88
C VAL A 238 -10.36 0.94 -7.59
N ALA A 239 -10.34 0.95 -8.91
CA ALA A 239 -11.15 0.04 -9.70
C ALA A 239 -10.85 -1.42 -9.31
N PRO A 240 -11.83 -2.33 -9.41
CA PRO A 240 -11.60 -3.73 -9.08
C PRO A 240 -10.46 -4.34 -9.91
N PHE A 241 -9.60 -5.12 -9.26
CA PHE A 241 -8.49 -5.81 -9.90
C PHE A 241 -8.33 -7.23 -9.36
N THR A 242 -7.70 -8.10 -10.16
CA THR A 242 -7.54 -9.52 -9.85
C THR A 242 -6.08 -9.93 -9.95
N PHE A 243 -5.62 -10.77 -9.02
CA PHE A 243 -4.28 -11.35 -9.01
C PHE A 243 -4.30 -12.78 -8.46
N GLY A 244 -3.13 -13.44 -8.41
CA GLY A 244 -3.02 -14.83 -7.95
C GLY A 244 -3.31 -15.86 -9.05
N SER A 245 -3.39 -17.13 -8.66
CA SER A 245 -3.57 -18.28 -9.55
C SER A 245 -4.81 -19.07 -9.21
N ALA A 246 -5.43 -19.71 -10.21
CA ALA A 246 -6.62 -20.52 -9.97
C ALA A 246 -6.28 -21.74 -9.11
N THR A 247 -7.13 -22.05 -8.13
CA THR A 247 -7.02 -23.27 -7.32
C THR A 247 -7.80 -24.43 -7.94
N GLY A 248 -8.76 -24.12 -8.82
CA GLY A 248 -9.57 -25.10 -9.54
C GLY A 248 -10.86 -25.49 -8.82
N THR A 249 -11.16 -24.86 -7.67
CA THR A 249 -12.38 -25.15 -6.91
C THR A 249 -13.60 -24.42 -7.47
N ALA A 250 -13.40 -23.26 -8.09
CA ALA A 250 -14.46 -22.32 -8.46
C ALA A 250 -15.35 -21.82 -7.29
N ASP A 251 -15.05 -22.26 -6.06
CA ASP A 251 -15.64 -21.74 -4.84
C ASP A 251 -14.90 -20.50 -4.39
N HIS A 252 -15.58 -19.62 -3.67
CA HIS A 252 -15.01 -18.34 -3.25
C HIS A 252 -15.24 -18.08 -1.77
N TRP A 253 -14.33 -17.35 -1.16
CA TRP A 253 -14.48 -16.70 0.14
C TRP A 253 -14.71 -15.21 -0.08
N THR A 254 -15.76 -14.68 0.55
CA THR A 254 -15.99 -13.25 0.63
C THR A 254 -15.43 -12.72 1.95
N ARG A 255 -14.46 -11.79 1.88
CA ARG A 255 -13.69 -11.33 3.04
C ARG A 255 -13.60 -9.82 3.07
N THR A 256 -14.05 -9.18 4.14
CA THR A 256 -13.82 -7.74 4.31
C THR A 256 -12.38 -7.45 4.71
N CYS A 257 -11.84 -6.36 4.14
CA CYS A 257 -10.48 -5.90 4.33
C CYS A 257 -10.47 -4.54 5.02
N PRO A 258 -10.33 -4.51 6.35
CA PRO A 258 -10.17 -3.26 7.06
C PRO A 258 -8.87 -2.55 6.67
N THR A 259 -8.82 -1.25 6.92
CA THR A 259 -7.61 -0.42 6.70
C THR A 259 -6.43 -0.90 7.53
N GLU A 260 -6.69 -1.47 8.72
CA GLU A 260 -5.72 -2.12 9.58
C GLU A 260 -6.27 -3.45 10.11
N GLN A 261 -5.39 -4.40 10.41
CA GLN A 261 -5.76 -5.74 10.89
C GLN A 261 -6.75 -5.68 12.07
N ALA A 262 -7.91 -6.31 11.95
CA ALA A 262 -8.90 -6.44 13.03
C ALA A 262 -9.34 -7.91 13.18
N PRO A 263 -8.57 -8.74 13.92
CA PRO A 263 -8.83 -10.17 14.03
C PRO A 263 -10.23 -10.45 14.58
N GLY A 264 -10.96 -11.36 13.93
CA GLY A 264 -12.30 -11.81 14.34
C GLY A 264 -13.44 -10.78 14.26
N LYS A 265 -13.18 -9.53 13.85
CA LYS A 265 -14.18 -8.45 13.91
C LYS A 265 -15.13 -8.39 12.71
N PHE A 266 -14.61 -8.55 11.50
CA PHE A 266 -15.36 -8.30 10.27
C PHE A 266 -15.56 -9.57 9.44
N THR A 267 -16.62 -9.58 8.63
CA THR A 267 -17.09 -10.77 7.89
C THR A 267 -16.00 -11.49 7.09
N THR A 268 -15.98 -12.81 7.23
CA THR A 268 -15.27 -13.77 6.39
C THR A 268 -16.18 -14.99 6.26
N VAL A 269 -16.73 -15.20 5.07
CA VAL A 269 -17.74 -16.23 4.83
C VAL A 269 -17.48 -16.98 3.52
N PRO A 270 -17.88 -18.25 3.42
CA PRO A 270 -17.85 -18.97 2.16
C PRO A 270 -18.91 -18.41 1.19
N TYR A 271 -18.69 -18.69 -0.08
CA TYR A 271 -19.49 -18.27 -1.23
C TYR A 271 -19.49 -16.76 -1.50
N TRP A 272 -20.09 -16.41 -2.64
CA TRP A 272 -20.29 -15.02 -3.03
C TRP A 272 -21.35 -14.35 -2.16
N THR A 273 -21.01 -13.21 -1.59
CA THR A 273 -21.96 -12.28 -0.96
C THR A 273 -21.85 -10.93 -1.66
N ASP A 274 -22.96 -10.20 -1.77
CA ASP A 274 -22.96 -8.85 -2.34
C ASP A 274 -22.01 -7.93 -1.54
N PRO A 275 -20.87 -7.50 -2.15
CA PRO A 275 -19.88 -6.70 -1.44
C PRO A 275 -20.41 -5.31 -1.08
N PHE A 276 -21.36 -4.75 -1.85
CA PHE A 276 -21.89 -3.42 -1.60
C PHE A 276 -22.85 -3.41 -0.41
N ALA A 277 -23.73 -4.40 -0.33
CA ALA A 277 -24.61 -4.59 0.81
C ALA A 277 -23.80 -4.84 2.10
N LEU A 278 -22.73 -5.66 2.00
CA LEU A 278 -21.84 -5.94 3.12
C LEU A 278 -21.12 -4.68 3.63
N LEU A 279 -20.55 -3.88 2.73
CA LEU A 279 -19.89 -2.62 3.09
C LEU A 279 -20.88 -1.62 3.71
N HIS A 280 -22.10 -1.54 3.20
CA HIS A 280 -23.13 -0.65 3.75
C HIS A 280 -23.54 -1.07 5.18
N ALA A 281 -23.60 -2.38 5.44
CA ALA A 281 -23.97 -2.90 6.75
C ALA A 281 -22.83 -2.77 7.80
N GLU A 282 -21.59 -3.08 7.43
CA GLU A 282 -20.48 -3.13 8.38
C GLU A 282 -19.74 -1.79 8.55
N ASP A 283 -19.74 -0.93 7.52
CA ASP A 283 -18.99 0.33 7.52
C ASP A 283 -19.71 1.39 6.65
N PRO A 284 -20.91 1.85 7.08
CA PRO A 284 -21.74 2.79 6.33
C PRO A 284 -21.03 4.12 6.06
N ASP A 285 -20.17 4.56 6.98
CA ASP A 285 -19.40 5.81 6.85
C ASP A 285 -18.15 5.65 5.97
N GLY A 286 -17.76 4.42 5.64
CA GLY A 286 -16.62 4.13 4.76
C GLY A 286 -15.26 4.48 5.32
N THR A 287 -15.09 4.36 6.64
CA THR A 287 -13.87 4.78 7.35
C THR A 287 -12.98 3.62 7.77
N ASN A 288 -13.55 2.41 7.90
CA ASN A 288 -12.86 1.26 8.49
C ASN A 288 -12.51 0.18 7.46
N ILE A 289 -13.32 -0.01 6.42
CA ILE A 289 -13.17 -1.07 5.42
C ILE A 289 -12.77 -0.46 4.08
N ALA A 290 -11.55 -0.78 3.64
CA ALA A 290 -11.00 -0.28 2.39
C ALA A 290 -11.51 -1.06 1.16
N SER A 291 -11.71 -2.37 1.32
CA SER A 291 -12.14 -3.26 0.23
C SER A 291 -12.83 -4.53 0.75
N VAL A 292 -13.40 -5.28 -0.20
CA VAL A 292 -13.87 -6.66 -0.02
C VAL A 292 -13.13 -7.55 -1.00
N LEU A 293 -12.69 -8.73 -0.56
CA LEU A 293 -12.10 -9.75 -1.41
C LEU A 293 -13.15 -10.76 -1.82
N SER A 294 -13.08 -11.19 -3.07
CA SER A 294 -13.53 -12.50 -3.52
C SER A 294 -12.28 -13.33 -3.83
N GLN A 295 -11.95 -14.25 -2.95
CA GLN A 295 -10.76 -15.10 -3.04
C GLN A 295 -11.19 -16.53 -3.35
N GLU A 296 -10.61 -17.17 -4.36
CA GLU A 296 -10.89 -18.58 -4.66
C GLU A 296 -10.52 -19.46 -3.46
N ALA A 297 -11.38 -20.43 -3.14
CA ALA A 297 -11.18 -21.36 -2.04
C ALA A 297 -10.10 -22.39 -2.41
N VAL A 298 -9.41 -22.92 -1.39
CA VAL A 298 -8.48 -24.05 -1.55
C VAL A 298 -9.17 -25.29 -0.98
N ASP A 299 -9.15 -26.40 -1.72
CA ASP A 299 -9.58 -27.70 -1.20
C ASP A 299 -8.52 -28.26 -0.24
N ALA A 300 -8.47 -27.66 0.95
CA ALA A 300 -7.40 -27.86 1.91
C ALA A 300 -7.45 -29.28 2.50
N ARG A 301 -6.38 -30.05 2.31
CA ARG A 301 -6.11 -31.25 3.10
C ARG A 301 -5.57 -30.90 4.48
N TRP A 302 -4.79 -29.82 4.54
CA TRP A 302 -4.26 -29.22 5.75
C TRP A 302 -4.35 -27.71 5.65
N SER A 303 -4.56 -27.04 6.77
CA SER A 303 -4.48 -25.58 6.84
C SER A 303 -3.95 -25.15 8.20
N GLY A 304 -3.47 -23.92 8.29
CA GLY A 304 -2.88 -23.45 9.52
C GLY A 304 -2.23 -22.09 9.38
N ALA A 305 -1.31 -21.80 10.29
CA ALA A 305 -0.55 -20.57 10.24
C ALA A 305 0.89 -20.75 10.75
N THR A 306 1.73 -19.76 10.45
CA THR A 306 3.12 -19.71 10.89
C THR A 306 3.35 -18.63 11.93
N ILE A 307 4.34 -18.82 12.80
CA ILE A 307 4.92 -17.73 13.60
C ILE A 307 6.41 -17.67 13.29
N PRO A 308 6.90 -16.48 12.88
CA PRO A 308 8.32 -16.24 12.74
C PRO A 308 9.15 -16.65 13.94
N SER A 309 10.15 -17.47 13.68
CA SER A 309 11.28 -17.63 14.58
C SER A 309 12.32 -16.52 14.31
N GLY A 310 13.20 -16.28 15.27
CA GLY A 310 14.36 -15.39 15.07
C GLY A 310 15.30 -15.94 13.98
N ASP A 311 16.23 -15.10 13.53
CA ASP A 311 16.95 -15.25 12.25
C ASP A 311 17.62 -16.62 11.97
N ASP A 312 18.00 -17.38 13.00
CA ASP A 312 18.69 -18.67 12.85
C ASP A 312 17.80 -19.91 13.02
N ARG A 313 16.48 -19.76 13.14
CA ARG A 313 15.56 -20.88 13.38
C ARG A 313 14.43 -20.92 12.36
N PRO A 314 13.99 -22.13 11.94
CA PRO A 314 12.82 -22.26 11.08
C PRO A 314 11.59 -21.75 11.81
N ASP A 315 10.63 -21.26 11.04
CA ASP A 315 9.38 -20.75 11.56
C ASP A 315 8.58 -21.85 12.23
N HIS A 316 7.82 -21.47 13.26
CA HIS A 316 6.92 -22.40 13.89
C HIS A 316 5.68 -22.57 13.01
N VAL A 317 5.31 -23.82 12.71
CA VAL A 317 4.15 -24.17 11.90
C VAL A 317 3.15 -24.91 12.79
N GLU A 318 1.91 -24.41 12.82
CA GLU A 318 0.75 -25.10 13.40
C GLU A 318 -0.30 -25.29 12.31
N GLY A 319 -1.08 -26.36 12.41
CA GLY A 319 -2.18 -26.61 11.48
C GLY A 319 -3.11 -27.72 11.93
N VAL A 320 -4.17 -27.91 11.14
CA VAL A 320 -5.23 -28.88 11.32
C VAL A 320 -5.59 -29.53 9.97
N PRO A 321 -6.13 -30.76 9.96
CA PRO A 321 -6.67 -31.35 8.75
C PRO A 321 -7.92 -30.59 8.28
N GLY A 322 -8.06 -30.38 6.97
CA GLY A 322 -9.21 -29.67 6.40
C GLY A 322 -9.12 -28.14 6.53
N SER A 323 -10.29 -27.50 6.71
CA SER A 323 -10.41 -26.04 6.84
C SER A 323 -9.96 -25.51 8.20
N GLY A 324 -9.38 -24.31 8.20
CA GLY A 324 -8.72 -23.72 9.36
C GLY A 324 -9.60 -22.80 10.20
N ASP A 325 -10.88 -22.61 9.87
CA ASP A 325 -11.74 -21.61 10.55
C ASP A 325 -11.85 -21.86 12.05
N ALA A 326 -12.17 -23.09 12.46
CA ALA A 326 -12.30 -23.47 13.87
C ALA A 326 -10.96 -23.34 14.61
N PHE A 327 -9.84 -23.64 13.94
CA PHE A 327 -8.49 -23.45 14.47
C PHE A 327 -8.19 -21.96 14.71
N MET A 328 -8.48 -21.10 13.74
CA MET A 328 -8.26 -19.66 13.87
C MET A 328 -9.10 -19.02 14.98
N LEU A 329 -10.32 -19.55 15.20
CA LEU A 329 -11.21 -19.13 16.29
C LEU A 329 -10.82 -19.71 17.67
N GLY A 330 -9.81 -20.58 17.76
CA GLY A 330 -9.40 -21.23 19.01
C GLY A 330 -10.35 -22.33 19.49
N GLN A 331 -11.21 -22.84 18.60
CA GLN A 331 -12.19 -23.89 18.88
C GLN A 331 -11.67 -25.30 18.58
N GLN A 332 -10.61 -25.41 17.76
CA GLN A 332 -9.91 -26.65 17.44
C GLN A 332 -8.42 -26.50 17.79
N PRO A 333 -7.82 -27.48 18.49
CA PRO A 333 -6.38 -27.48 18.77
C PRO A 333 -5.54 -27.75 17.51
N PRO A 334 -4.28 -27.30 17.49
CA PRO A 334 -3.34 -27.72 16.46
C PRO A 334 -3.09 -29.23 16.55
N GLU A 335 -2.94 -29.86 15.38
CA GLU A 335 -2.61 -31.26 15.22
C GLU A 335 -1.20 -31.43 14.64
N ALA A 336 -0.69 -32.67 14.64
CA ALA A 336 0.59 -32.97 14.03
C ALA A 336 0.48 -32.87 12.50
N VAL A 337 1.03 -31.81 11.93
CA VAL A 337 1.09 -31.59 10.48
C VAL A 337 2.16 -32.52 9.88
N PRO A 338 1.88 -33.19 8.74
CA PRO A 338 2.86 -34.03 8.05
C PRO A 338 4.15 -33.27 7.66
N ASP A 339 5.29 -33.95 7.74
CA ASP A 339 6.61 -33.33 7.53
C ASP A 339 6.80 -32.72 6.12
N ASP A 340 6.20 -33.33 5.11
CA ASP A 340 6.19 -32.83 3.73
C ASP A 340 5.42 -31.51 3.62
N VAL A 341 4.23 -31.43 4.22
CA VAL A 341 3.44 -30.19 4.28
C VAL A 341 4.19 -29.10 5.04
N VAL A 342 4.84 -29.44 6.17
CA VAL A 342 5.65 -28.49 6.93
C VAL A 342 6.81 -27.96 6.08
N ALA A 343 7.50 -28.83 5.33
CA ALA A 343 8.60 -28.43 4.47
C ALA A 343 8.16 -27.44 3.38
N ASP A 344 7.02 -27.68 2.74
CA ASP A 344 6.48 -26.79 1.69
C ASP A 344 6.09 -25.42 2.26
N VAL A 345 5.42 -25.40 3.43
CA VAL A 345 5.06 -24.14 4.12
C VAL A 345 6.31 -23.35 4.51
N LEU A 346 7.35 -24.02 5.02
CA LEU A 346 8.61 -23.37 5.40
C LEU A 346 9.36 -22.82 4.18
N ALA A 347 9.31 -23.50 3.03
CA ALA A 347 9.90 -23.00 1.79
C ALA A 347 9.23 -21.70 1.34
N VAL A 348 7.89 -21.64 1.38
CA VAL A 348 7.12 -20.42 1.08
C VAL A 348 7.45 -19.30 2.07
N ALA A 349 7.52 -19.60 3.38
CA ALA A 349 7.86 -18.64 4.41
C ALA A 349 9.28 -18.08 4.26
N ALA A 350 10.26 -18.91 3.89
CA ALA A 350 11.64 -18.51 3.67
C ALA A 350 11.78 -17.53 2.49
N LEU A 351 11.08 -17.79 1.37
CA LEU A 351 11.05 -16.89 0.22
C LEU A 351 10.46 -15.53 0.57
N ALA A 352 9.34 -15.53 1.29
CA ALA A 352 8.72 -14.30 1.77
C ALA A 352 9.65 -13.52 2.70
N ARG A 353 10.31 -14.22 3.63
CA ARG A 353 11.23 -13.62 4.61
C ARG A 353 12.45 -12.96 3.98
N ALA A 354 13.01 -13.57 2.94
CA ALA A 354 14.20 -13.06 2.27
C ALA A 354 14.03 -11.62 1.74
N VAL A 355 12.79 -11.21 1.46
CA VAL A 355 12.48 -9.87 0.93
C VAL A 355 11.76 -8.98 1.94
N LEU A 356 10.82 -9.54 2.71
CA LEU A 356 9.95 -8.76 3.60
C LEU A 356 10.41 -8.73 5.06
N GLY A 357 11.46 -9.49 5.39
CA GLY A 357 11.79 -9.79 6.77
C GLY A 357 10.77 -10.73 7.43
N PRO A 358 10.68 -10.78 8.76
CA PRO A 358 9.80 -11.69 9.47
C PRO A 358 8.33 -11.55 9.04
N VAL A 359 7.71 -12.66 8.58
CA VAL A 359 6.31 -12.68 8.11
C VAL A 359 5.52 -13.83 8.72
N ARG A 360 4.30 -13.52 9.17
CA ARG A 360 3.29 -14.51 9.53
C ARG A 360 2.44 -14.83 8.30
N LEU A 361 2.30 -16.11 8.00
CA LEU A 361 1.44 -16.61 6.93
C LEU A 361 0.31 -17.42 7.52
N GLU A 362 -0.92 -17.20 7.04
CA GLU A 362 -1.96 -18.22 7.10
C GLU A 362 -1.91 -18.99 5.77
N TRP A 363 -1.96 -20.32 5.85
CA TRP A 363 -1.70 -21.20 4.73
C TRP A 363 -2.73 -22.31 4.62
N ALA A 364 -2.91 -22.81 3.39
CA ALA A 364 -3.70 -24.00 3.07
C ALA A 364 -2.90 -24.88 2.11
N HIS A 365 -2.93 -26.19 2.33
CA HIS A 365 -2.23 -27.18 1.51
C HIS A 365 -3.23 -28.15 0.90
N ASP A 366 -3.36 -28.17 -0.43
CA ASP A 366 -4.32 -29.00 -1.17
C ASP A 366 -3.85 -30.45 -1.39
N GLY A 367 -2.64 -30.78 -0.93
CA GLY A 367 -1.97 -32.05 -1.15
C GLY A 367 -0.85 -31.98 -2.19
N ASN A 368 -0.68 -30.84 -2.87
CA ASN A 368 0.39 -30.59 -3.82
C ASN A 368 1.05 -29.21 -3.64
N THR A 369 0.29 -28.20 -3.20
CA THR A 369 0.72 -26.81 -3.16
C THR A 369 0.40 -26.19 -1.79
N ALA A 370 1.39 -25.53 -1.18
CA ALA A 370 1.18 -24.63 -0.05
C ALA A 370 0.74 -23.24 -0.54
N TRP A 371 -0.54 -22.94 -0.41
CA TRP A 371 -1.16 -21.66 -0.77
C TRP A 371 -1.10 -20.67 0.39
N VAL A 372 -0.72 -19.43 0.10
CA VAL A 372 -0.81 -18.30 1.02
C VAL A 372 -2.21 -17.71 0.96
N VAL A 373 -2.98 -17.87 2.05
CA VAL A 373 -4.35 -17.34 2.16
C VAL A 373 -4.41 -16.05 2.98
N GLN A 374 -3.34 -15.72 3.71
CA GLN A 374 -3.12 -14.42 4.33
C GLN A 374 -1.63 -14.21 4.65
N ALA A 375 -1.13 -12.97 4.59
CA ALA A 375 0.26 -12.65 4.95
C ALA A 375 0.35 -11.32 5.70
N HIS A 376 1.17 -11.27 6.76
CA HIS A 376 1.42 -10.09 7.58
C HIS A 376 2.89 -9.99 7.97
N VAL A 377 3.47 -8.79 7.98
CA VAL A 377 4.77 -8.58 8.65
C VAL A 377 4.63 -8.84 10.14
N ALA A 378 5.60 -9.56 10.70
CA ALA A 378 5.58 -9.94 12.10
C ALA A 378 6.36 -8.94 12.95
N THR A 379 5.71 -8.47 14.01
CA THR A 379 6.33 -7.72 15.11
C THR A 379 6.62 -8.61 16.32
N HIS A 380 6.15 -9.86 16.28
CA HIS A 380 6.24 -10.82 17.37
C HIS A 380 6.85 -12.12 16.85
N PHE A 381 7.67 -12.75 17.69
CA PHE A 381 8.41 -13.96 17.35
C PHE A 381 8.04 -15.09 18.28
N PHE A 382 8.25 -16.32 17.81
CA PHE A 382 8.09 -17.52 18.62
C PHE A 382 9.05 -17.48 19.83
N ARG A 383 8.49 -17.63 21.04
CA ARG A 383 9.23 -17.60 22.31
C ARG A 383 9.21 -18.93 23.08
N GLY A 384 8.66 -19.98 22.47
CA GLY A 384 8.51 -21.30 23.10
C GLY A 384 7.05 -21.71 23.23
N ARG A 385 6.85 -22.99 23.55
CA ARG A 385 5.50 -23.57 23.71
C ARG A 385 4.77 -22.93 24.90
N GLY A 386 3.47 -22.73 24.75
CA GLY A 386 2.60 -22.20 25.81
C GLY A 386 2.63 -20.67 25.99
N VAL A 387 3.52 -19.94 25.30
CA VAL A 387 3.58 -18.47 25.37
C VAL A 387 2.84 -17.88 24.18
N LEU A 388 1.64 -17.32 24.43
CA LEU A 388 0.81 -16.67 23.41
C LEU A 388 1.28 -15.23 23.13
N SER A 389 1.61 -14.50 24.20
CA SER A 389 2.08 -13.11 24.14
C SER A 389 3.07 -12.87 25.30
N PRO A 390 4.26 -12.32 25.03
CA PRO A 390 5.30 -12.19 26.05
C PRO A 390 4.99 -11.10 27.08
N GLY A 391 5.56 -11.24 28.28
CA GLY A 391 5.60 -10.20 29.32
C GLY A 391 5.48 -10.77 30.73
N ASP A 392 5.68 -9.93 31.73
CA ASP A 392 5.69 -10.29 33.14
C ASP A 392 4.62 -9.49 33.91
N PRO A 393 3.38 -9.99 33.98
CA PRO A 393 2.28 -9.28 34.60
C PRO A 393 2.29 -9.44 36.13
N GLN A 394 1.66 -8.50 36.84
CA GLN A 394 1.55 -8.59 38.31
C GLN A 394 0.58 -9.68 38.77
N GLU A 395 -0.44 -9.97 37.96
CA GLU A 395 -1.45 -10.98 38.23
C GLU A 395 -1.93 -11.61 36.92
N TRP A 396 -2.65 -12.73 37.03
CA TRP A 396 -3.20 -13.47 35.89
C TRP A 396 -4.71 -13.56 35.99
N LEU A 397 -5.40 -13.12 34.94
CA LEU A 397 -6.84 -13.32 34.75
C LEU A 397 -7.06 -14.59 33.94
N ASP A 398 -8.05 -15.39 34.31
CA ASP A 398 -8.39 -16.61 33.58
C ASP A 398 -9.40 -16.33 32.47
N PHE A 399 -9.19 -16.95 31.31
CA PHE A 399 -10.06 -16.88 30.14
C PHE A 399 -10.32 -18.30 29.62
N ASN A 400 -11.56 -18.65 29.34
CA ASN A 400 -11.88 -19.91 28.66
C ASN A 400 -12.06 -19.64 27.16
N ALA A 401 -11.29 -20.34 26.32
CA ALA A 401 -11.36 -20.17 24.87
C ALA A 401 -12.76 -20.38 24.29
N ALA A 402 -13.59 -21.20 24.94
CA ALA A 402 -14.97 -21.44 24.55
C ALA A 402 -15.88 -20.19 24.66
N ASP A 403 -15.47 -19.17 25.42
CA ASP A 403 -16.26 -17.94 25.63
C ASP A 403 -16.19 -16.99 24.42
N GLY A 404 -15.29 -17.26 23.46
CA GLY A 404 -15.19 -16.53 22.20
C GLY A 404 -14.37 -15.24 22.24
N LEU A 405 -14.12 -14.68 21.05
CA LEU A 405 -13.19 -13.54 20.88
C LEU A 405 -13.73 -12.21 21.43
N ASP A 406 -15.05 -12.03 21.47
CA ASP A 406 -15.67 -10.81 22.02
C ASP A 406 -15.45 -10.70 23.53
N GLU A 407 -15.61 -11.82 24.26
CA GLU A 407 -15.35 -11.88 25.69
C GLU A 407 -13.85 -11.64 25.97
N LEU A 408 -12.97 -12.22 25.15
CA LEU A 408 -11.53 -11.95 25.22
C LEU A 408 -11.22 -10.46 25.04
N GLY A 409 -11.90 -9.77 24.11
CA GLY A 409 -11.74 -8.33 23.89
C GLY A 409 -12.09 -7.50 25.14
N THR A 410 -13.17 -7.89 25.83
CA THR A 410 -13.57 -7.29 27.11
C THR A 410 -12.51 -7.54 28.19
N LEU A 411 -12.03 -8.77 28.30
CA LEU A 411 -11.03 -9.16 29.30
C LEU A 411 -9.68 -8.47 29.07
N ILE A 412 -9.24 -8.31 27.82
CA ILE A 412 -8.04 -7.56 27.45
C ILE A 412 -8.11 -6.13 27.97
N THR A 413 -9.27 -5.48 27.84
CA THR A 413 -9.46 -4.12 28.33
C THR A 413 -9.32 -4.04 29.85
N ALA A 414 -9.85 -5.03 30.58
CA ALA A 414 -9.69 -5.14 32.02
C ALA A 414 -8.22 -5.42 32.43
N ALA A 415 -7.55 -6.34 31.73
CA ALA A 415 -6.17 -6.74 32.00
C ALA A 415 -5.21 -5.55 31.88
N ARG A 416 -5.35 -4.72 30.82
CA ARG A 416 -4.52 -3.53 30.63
C ARG A 416 -4.63 -2.50 31.76
N ARG A 417 -5.83 -2.31 32.31
CA ARG A 417 -6.05 -1.38 33.43
C ARG A 417 -5.39 -1.87 34.73
N ARG A 418 -5.23 -3.18 34.88
CA ARG A 418 -4.71 -3.84 36.08
C ARG A 418 -3.24 -4.24 35.97
N ASN A 419 -2.60 -4.02 34.81
CA ASN A 419 -1.28 -4.56 34.50
C ASN A 419 -1.22 -6.10 34.71
N ALA A 420 -2.32 -6.76 34.34
CA ALA A 420 -2.48 -8.20 34.44
C ALA A 420 -2.20 -8.89 33.09
N GLY A 421 -1.88 -10.18 33.14
CA GLY A 421 -1.83 -11.07 31.99
C GLY A 421 -3.06 -11.95 31.93
N ILE A 422 -3.21 -12.69 30.84
CA ILE A 422 -4.33 -13.60 30.61
C ILE A 422 -3.82 -15.04 30.50
N ARG A 423 -4.37 -15.93 31.34
CA ARG A 423 -4.17 -17.37 31.27
C ARG A 423 -5.34 -17.97 30.49
N VAL A 424 -5.02 -18.57 29.35
CA VAL A 424 -6.02 -19.15 28.44
C VAL A 424 -6.21 -20.62 28.76
N HIS A 425 -7.41 -20.98 29.16
CA HIS A 425 -7.87 -22.36 29.36
C HIS A 425 -8.49 -22.89 28.07
N GLY A 426 -8.18 -24.14 27.74
CA GLY A 426 -8.57 -24.78 26.48
C GLY A 426 -7.36 -25.05 25.58
N SER A 427 -7.58 -25.87 24.55
CA SER A 427 -6.51 -26.31 23.65
C SER A 427 -6.44 -25.35 22.44
N VAL A 428 -5.75 -24.23 22.63
CA VAL A 428 -5.64 -23.14 21.64
C VAL A 428 -4.26 -23.13 21.00
N GLY A 429 -4.21 -23.00 19.67
CA GLY A 429 -2.95 -22.82 18.94
C GLY A 429 -2.31 -21.45 19.20
N LEU A 430 -0.98 -21.41 19.19
CA LEU A 430 -0.20 -20.18 19.34
C LEU A 430 -0.48 -19.17 18.22
N THR A 431 -0.78 -19.66 17.02
CA THR A 431 -1.05 -18.87 15.81
C THR A 431 -2.52 -18.46 15.65
N SER A 432 -3.40 -18.81 16.58
CA SER A 432 -4.83 -18.47 16.53
C SER A 432 -5.11 -16.97 16.74
N HIS A 433 -6.35 -16.53 16.48
CA HIS A 433 -6.77 -15.15 16.73
C HIS A 433 -6.74 -14.77 18.22
N VAL A 434 -6.86 -15.73 19.14
CA VAL A 434 -6.68 -15.50 20.58
C VAL A 434 -5.27 -14.96 20.85
N GLY A 435 -4.26 -15.63 20.30
CA GLY A 435 -2.87 -15.19 20.40
C GLY A 435 -2.65 -13.82 19.74
N ASP A 436 -3.22 -13.60 18.56
CA ASP A 436 -3.09 -12.33 17.82
C ASP A 436 -3.68 -11.15 18.59
N LEU A 437 -4.84 -11.31 19.21
CA LEU A 437 -5.48 -10.26 20.00
C LEU A 437 -4.63 -9.86 21.21
N LEU A 438 -4.07 -10.85 21.93
CA LEU A 438 -3.19 -10.62 23.08
C LEU A 438 -1.90 -9.89 22.68
N ARG A 439 -1.25 -10.34 21.59
CA ARG A 439 -0.05 -9.71 21.03
C ARG A 439 -0.32 -8.27 20.58
N LYS A 440 -1.40 -8.06 19.82
CA LYS A 440 -1.80 -6.72 19.36
C LYS A 440 -2.09 -5.77 20.52
N ALA A 441 -2.67 -6.27 21.60
CA ALA A 441 -2.98 -5.47 22.78
C ALA A 441 -1.77 -5.23 23.70
N GLY A 442 -0.65 -5.92 23.48
CA GLY A 442 0.50 -5.90 24.38
C GLY A 442 0.20 -6.50 25.75
N VAL A 443 -0.77 -7.42 25.84
CA VAL A 443 -1.15 -8.09 27.09
C VAL A 443 -0.41 -9.42 27.18
N PRO A 444 0.33 -9.72 28.27
CA PRO A 444 0.99 -11.01 28.45
C PRO A 444 -0.02 -12.15 28.45
N GLY A 445 0.29 -13.23 27.75
CA GLY A 445 -0.63 -14.34 27.49
C GLY A 445 0.07 -15.68 27.52
N ARG A 446 -0.50 -16.66 28.25
CA ARG A 446 -0.01 -18.04 28.26
C ARG A 446 -1.16 -19.04 28.27
N LEU A 447 -0.90 -20.23 27.74
CA LEU A 447 -1.79 -21.38 27.94
C LEU A 447 -1.75 -21.80 29.41
N ALA A 448 -2.90 -22.15 29.96
CA ALA A 448 -2.95 -22.90 31.21
C ALA A 448 -2.22 -24.24 30.99
N GLU A 449 -1.37 -24.65 31.93
CA GLU A 449 -0.84 -26.00 31.91
C GLU A 449 -2.01 -26.99 32.00
N ALA A 450 -2.00 -28.00 31.13
CA ALA A 450 -3.01 -29.05 31.09
C ALA A 450 -2.91 -29.97 32.32
#